data_AF-A0A821IE23-F1
#
_entry.id   AF-A0A821IE23-F1
#
_cell.length_a   1.000
_cell.length_b   1.000
_cell.length_c   1.000
_cell.angle_alpha   90.00
_cell.angle_beta   90.00
_cell.angle_gamma   90.00
#
_symmetry.space_group_name_H-M   'P 1'
#
loop_
_entity.id
_entity.type
_entity.pdbx_description
1 polymer ?
#
loop_
_entity_poly.entity_id
_entity_poly.type
_entity_poly.pdbx_seq_one_letter_code
_entity_poly.pdbx_strand_id
1 'polypeptide(L)'
;HATFESYTQNLSISIEDIETTIGKIILTIHLRQEYVSVAQVEQDLFAHYGVQSFRELGVNQRDLKTLTNHIHRDKDVTFYMQVFEQIFNLCTLYDLGPLIAKFLKVNKYEDAHLGPLDEHPAIKRIFKYKPIKRHVPIPEITSGDIIYAFVEFQQSHQNRKFLYEDFIDELVQEYELEKREQLGLFCRSFPYLSEVTRKLTQEWNRCDKRFVSDATRRITNEVEKKLQEMQQEVLSELELSSYTK
;
A
#
# COMPACT_ATOMS: atom_id res chain seq x y z
N HIS A 1 -35.11 -58.85 -11.07
CA HIS A 1 -35.69 -57.50 -10.92
C HIS A 1 -35.96 -57.25 -9.45
N ALA A 2 -35.08 -56.51 -8.79
CA ALA A 2 -35.35 -55.89 -7.49
C ALA A 2 -34.59 -54.56 -7.51
N THR A 3 -35.34 -53.48 -7.68
CA THR A 3 -34.88 -52.10 -7.73
C THR A 3 -34.46 -51.66 -6.33
N PHE A 4 -33.20 -51.28 -6.20
CA PHE A 4 -32.66 -50.57 -5.05
C PHE A 4 -33.20 -49.14 -5.10
N GLU A 5 -34.26 -48.84 -4.37
CA GLU A 5 -34.67 -47.47 -4.08
C GLU A 5 -33.71 -46.92 -3.02
N SER A 6 -32.75 -46.11 -3.48
CA SER A 6 -31.92 -45.30 -2.60
C SER A 6 -32.79 -44.22 -1.97
N TYR A 7 -32.99 -44.33 -0.66
CA TYR A 7 -33.54 -43.29 0.19
C TYR A 7 -32.60 -42.06 0.17
N THR A 8 -32.77 -41.15 -0.79
CA THR A 8 -32.34 -39.77 -0.59
C THR A 8 -33.37 -39.12 0.32
N GLN A 9 -33.05 -39.07 1.62
CA GLN A 9 -33.70 -38.13 2.53
C GLN A 9 -33.48 -36.72 1.97
N ASN A 10 -34.51 -36.17 1.34
CA ASN A 10 -34.59 -34.75 1.02
C ASN A 10 -34.68 -33.99 2.35
N LEU A 11 -33.54 -33.69 2.96
CA LEU A 11 -33.45 -32.53 3.85
C LEU A 11 -33.80 -31.34 2.97
N SER A 12 -34.95 -30.71 3.19
CA SER A 12 -35.26 -29.42 2.58
C SER A 12 -34.39 -28.36 3.26
N ILE A 13 -33.12 -28.29 2.88
CA ILE A 13 -32.17 -27.29 3.37
C ILE A 13 -32.66 -25.93 2.88
N SER A 14 -32.84 -24.97 3.78
CA SER A 14 -33.22 -23.61 3.40
C SER A 14 -32.05 -22.91 2.72
N ILE A 15 -32.32 -22.08 1.72
CA ILE A 15 -31.32 -21.21 1.10
C ILE A 15 -30.66 -20.30 2.15
N GLU A 16 -31.42 -19.87 3.16
CA GLU A 16 -30.92 -19.03 4.26
C GLU A 16 -29.87 -19.76 5.13
N ASP A 17 -30.05 -21.06 5.33
CA ASP A 17 -29.08 -21.89 6.07
C ASP A 17 -27.79 -22.06 5.26
N ILE A 18 -27.90 -22.21 3.94
CA ILE A 18 -26.75 -22.31 3.03
C ILE A 18 -25.98 -20.99 3.03
N GLU A 19 -26.67 -19.85 2.90
CA GLU A 19 -26.07 -18.50 2.94
C GLU A 19 -25.32 -18.24 4.25
N THR A 20 -25.95 -18.59 5.38
CA THR A 20 -25.34 -18.48 6.71
C THR A 20 -24.09 -19.34 6.82
N THR A 21 -24.13 -20.55 6.26
CA THR A 21 -23.00 -21.50 6.27
C THR A 21 -21.85 -20.99 5.41
N ILE A 22 -22.12 -20.44 4.22
CA ILE A 22 -21.13 -19.80 3.36
C ILE A 22 -20.43 -18.66 4.10
N GLY A 23 -21.20 -17.78 4.76
CA GLY A 23 -20.63 -16.69 5.56
C GLY A 23 -19.69 -17.20 6.66
N LYS A 24 -20.06 -18.27 7.37
CA LYS A 24 -19.20 -18.90 8.39
C LYS A 24 -17.92 -19.49 7.79
N ILE A 25 -18.01 -20.15 6.64
CA ILE A 25 -16.85 -20.73 5.94
C ILE A 25 -15.87 -19.62 5.54
N ILE A 26 -16.36 -18.57 4.87
CA ILE A 26 -15.55 -17.41 4.47
C ILE A 26 -14.82 -16.81 5.67
N LEU A 27 -15.56 -16.54 6.77
CA LEU A 27 -14.96 -15.99 7.98
C LEU A 27 -13.95 -16.95 8.61
N THR A 28 -14.21 -18.26 8.59
CA THR A 28 -13.28 -19.25 9.14
C THR A 28 -11.96 -19.26 8.39
N ILE A 29 -11.98 -19.25 7.06
CA ILE A 29 -10.75 -19.22 6.24
C ILE A 29 -10.02 -17.89 6.43
N HIS A 30 -10.76 -16.76 6.44
CA HIS A 30 -10.19 -15.44 6.69
C HIS A 30 -9.51 -15.34 8.06
N LEU A 31 -10.12 -15.87 9.13
CA LEU A 31 -9.55 -15.87 10.48
C LEU A 31 -8.30 -16.76 10.61
N ARG A 32 -8.16 -17.79 9.76
CA ARG A 32 -6.91 -18.56 9.62
C ARG A 32 -5.80 -17.78 8.91
N GLN A 33 -6.11 -16.56 8.45
CA GLN A 33 -5.22 -15.69 7.68
C GLN A 33 -4.75 -16.38 6.39
N GLU A 34 -5.69 -17.05 5.73
CA GLU A 34 -5.49 -17.70 4.45
C GLU A 34 -6.28 -16.96 3.37
N TYR A 35 -5.85 -17.10 2.11
CA TYR A 35 -6.61 -16.59 0.98
C TYR A 35 -7.93 -17.34 0.83
N VAL A 36 -9.03 -16.59 0.80
CA VAL A 36 -10.38 -17.15 0.71
C VAL A 36 -10.76 -17.40 -0.76
N SER A 37 -10.23 -18.48 -1.33
CA SER A 37 -10.54 -18.84 -2.72
C SER A 37 -11.99 -19.34 -2.87
N VAL A 38 -12.61 -19.06 -4.03
CA VAL A 38 -13.96 -19.55 -4.36
C VAL A 38 -14.01 -21.09 -4.30
N ALA A 39 -12.99 -21.75 -4.83
CA ALA A 39 -12.92 -23.21 -4.84
C ALA A 39 -12.87 -23.80 -3.42
N GLN A 40 -12.13 -23.19 -2.49
CA GLN A 40 -12.08 -23.64 -1.10
C GLN A 40 -13.44 -23.45 -0.41
N VAL A 41 -14.11 -22.32 -0.65
CA VAL A 41 -15.44 -22.06 -0.09
C VAL A 41 -16.46 -23.08 -0.60
N GLU A 42 -16.45 -23.40 -1.90
CA GLU A 42 -17.32 -24.42 -2.49
C GLU A 42 -17.03 -25.81 -1.94
N GLN A 43 -15.75 -26.18 -1.84
CA GLN A 43 -15.33 -27.48 -1.31
C GLN A 43 -15.76 -27.67 0.16
N ASP A 44 -15.54 -26.65 1.00
CA ASP A 44 -15.93 -26.71 2.41
C ASP A 44 -17.45 -26.71 2.59
N LEU A 45 -18.18 -26.02 1.71
CA LEU A 45 -19.65 -26.04 1.70
C LEU A 45 -20.18 -27.43 1.34
N PHE A 46 -19.64 -28.04 0.29
CA PHE A 46 -20.04 -29.38 -0.14
C PHE A 46 -19.70 -30.44 0.91
N ALA A 47 -18.52 -30.33 1.54
CA ALA A 47 -18.12 -31.19 2.64
C ALA A 47 -19.05 -31.04 3.86
N HIS A 48 -19.50 -29.82 4.18
CA HIS A 48 -20.42 -29.57 5.28
C HIS A 48 -21.77 -30.30 5.12
N TYR A 49 -22.31 -30.34 3.89
CA TYR A 49 -23.60 -30.97 3.59
C TYR A 49 -23.49 -32.41 3.08
N GLY A 50 -22.27 -32.96 2.93
CA GLY A 50 -22.06 -34.33 2.44
C GLY A 50 -22.42 -34.53 0.96
N VAL A 51 -22.29 -33.48 0.15
CA VAL A 51 -22.63 -33.45 -1.28
C VAL A 51 -21.38 -33.13 -2.11
N GLN A 52 -21.49 -33.11 -3.45
CA GLN A 52 -20.38 -32.77 -4.35
C GLN A 52 -20.68 -31.61 -5.30
N SER A 53 -21.91 -31.08 -5.29
CA SER A 53 -22.29 -30.00 -6.20
C SER A 53 -23.48 -29.19 -5.70
N PHE A 54 -23.64 -27.96 -6.22
CA PHE A 54 -24.85 -27.15 -5.99
C PHE A 54 -26.13 -27.83 -6.46
N ARG A 55 -26.04 -28.68 -7.49
CA ARG A 55 -27.19 -29.45 -7.99
C ARG A 55 -27.71 -30.44 -6.95
N GLU A 56 -26.83 -31.09 -6.21
CA GLU A 56 -27.19 -31.99 -5.11
C GLU A 56 -27.75 -31.24 -3.90
N LEU A 57 -27.34 -29.99 -3.69
CA LEU A 57 -27.97 -29.07 -2.73
C LEU A 57 -29.35 -28.58 -3.19
N GLY A 58 -29.74 -28.82 -4.44
CA GLY A 58 -30.99 -28.33 -4.99
C GLY A 58 -31.03 -26.81 -5.21
N VAL A 59 -29.87 -26.15 -5.28
CA VAL A 59 -29.77 -24.68 -5.45
C VAL A 59 -28.95 -24.30 -6.68
N ASN A 60 -29.18 -23.12 -7.23
CA ASN A 60 -28.28 -22.52 -8.20
C ASN A 60 -27.27 -21.63 -7.48
N GLN A 61 -25.99 -21.71 -7.86
CA GLN A 61 -24.94 -20.84 -7.32
C GLN A 61 -25.30 -19.35 -7.42
N ARG A 62 -25.98 -18.94 -8.50
CA ARG A 62 -26.36 -17.54 -8.73
C ARG A 62 -27.41 -17.03 -7.75
N ASP A 63 -28.15 -17.93 -7.12
CA ASP A 63 -29.17 -17.57 -6.12
C ASP A 63 -28.53 -17.32 -4.75
N LEU A 64 -27.26 -17.74 -4.57
CA LEU A 64 -26.47 -17.55 -3.35
C LEU A 64 -25.74 -16.21 -3.42
N LYS A 65 -26.34 -15.18 -2.83
CA LYS A 65 -25.84 -13.80 -2.80
C LYS A 65 -24.51 -13.69 -2.08
N THR A 66 -24.30 -14.37 -0.95
CA THR A 66 -23.03 -14.29 -0.20
C THR A 66 -21.87 -14.79 -1.04
N LEU A 67 -22.04 -15.94 -1.69
CA LEU A 67 -21.03 -16.51 -2.58
C LEU A 67 -20.83 -15.66 -3.84
N THR A 68 -21.91 -15.18 -4.45
CA THR A 68 -21.84 -14.32 -5.63
C THR A 68 -21.10 -13.00 -5.32
N ASN A 69 -21.37 -12.38 -4.18
CA ASN A 69 -20.67 -11.18 -3.73
C ASN A 69 -19.19 -11.46 -3.46
N HIS A 70 -18.87 -12.60 -2.85
CA HIS A 70 -17.48 -13.04 -2.63
C HIS A 70 -16.72 -13.18 -3.94
N ILE A 71 -17.31 -13.87 -4.93
CA ILE A 71 -16.75 -14.04 -6.28
C ILE A 71 -16.50 -12.68 -6.94
N HIS A 72 -17.43 -11.73 -6.82
CA HIS A 72 -17.25 -10.40 -7.40
C HIS A 72 -16.10 -9.64 -6.74
N ARG A 73 -16.02 -9.63 -5.40
CA ARG A 73 -14.92 -8.96 -4.68
C ARG A 73 -13.55 -9.52 -5.05
N ASP A 74 -13.43 -10.84 -5.13
CA ASP A 74 -12.19 -11.51 -5.54
C ASP A 74 -11.77 -11.14 -6.98
N LYS A 75 -12.74 -11.11 -7.90
CA LYS A 75 -12.54 -10.66 -9.28
C LYS A 75 -12.17 -9.18 -9.35
N ASP A 76 -12.79 -8.34 -8.54
CA ASP A 76 -12.52 -6.90 -8.47
C ASP A 76 -11.08 -6.64 -8.02
N VAL A 77 -10.57 -7.35 -7.02
CA VAL A 77 -9.15 -7.28 -6.63
C VAL A 77 -8.24 -7.73 -7.77
N THR A 78 -8.56 -8.85 -8.41
CA THR A 78 -7.79 -9.36 -9.55
C THR A 78 -7.74 -8.34 -10.70
N PHE A 79 -8.88 -7.73 -11.04
CA PHE A 79 -8.98 -6.69 -12.06
C PHE A 79 -8.22 -5.42 -11.66
N TYR A 80 -8.34 -4.98 -10.40
CA TYR A 80 -7.58 -3.85 -9.88
C TYR A 80 -6.09 -4.08 -10.07
N MET A 81 -5.58 -5.27 -9.74
CA MET A 81 -4.16 -5.59 -9.91
C MET A 81 -3.72 -5.62 -11.38
N GLN A 82 -4.57 -6.04 -12.30
CA GLN A 82 -4.28 -5.97 -13.74
C GLN A 82 -4.10 -4.53 -14.22
N VAL A 83 -4.95 -3.61 -13.75
CA VAL A 83 -4.85 -2.18 -14.06
C VAL A 83 -3.66 -1.54 -13.33
N PHE A 84 -3.43 -1.92 -12.08
CA PHE A 84 -2.32 -1.46 -11.25
C PHE A 84 -0.97 -1.64 -11.95
N GLU A 85 -0.70 -2.83 -12.51
CA GLU A 85 0.55 -3.13 -13.23
C GLU A 85 0.78 -2.22 -14.44
N GLN A 86 -0.28 -1.63 -15.01
CA GLN A 86 -0.20 -0.74 -16.16
C GLN A 86 0.00 0.72 -15.76
N ILE A 87 -0.49 1.14 -14.59
CA ILE A 87 -0.49 2.55 -14.16
C ILE A 87 0.63 2.87 -13.17
N PHE A 88 0.89 2.01 -12.20
CA PHE A 88 1.81 2.32 -11.10
C PHE A 88 3.27 2.04 -11.50
N ASN A 89 4.18 2.95 -11.12
CA ASN A 89 5.62 2.77 -11.30
C ASN A 89 6.35 2.44 -10.00
N LEU A 90 5.77 2.83 -8.88
CA LEU A 90 6.25 2.59 -7.52
C LEU A 90 5.03 2.44 -6.60
N CYS A 91 5.04 1.42 -5.76
CA CYS A 91 4.05 1.23 -4.71
C CYS A 91 4.61 0.24 -3.68
N THR A 92 4.34 0.46 -2.39
CA THR A 92 4.59 -0.55 -1.36
C THR A 92 3.30 -1.32 -1.07
N LEU A 93 3.40 -2.52 -0.50
CA LEU A 93 2.23 -3.27 -0.05
C LEU A 93 1.44 -2.51 1.02
N TYR A 94 2.12 -1.73 1.86
CA TYR A 94 1.51 -0.85 2.84
C TYR A 94 0.59 0.19 2.18
N ASP A 95 1.04 0.82 1.08
CA ASP A 95 0.21 1.76 0.32
C ASP A 95 -0.92 1.07 -0.46
N LEU A 96 -0.69 -0.17 -0.91
CA LEU A 96 -1.65 -0.90 -1.73
C LEU A 96 -2.94 -1.23 -0.98
N GLY A 97 -2.85 -1.63 0.29
CA GLY A 97 -4.01 -2.03 1.10
C GLY A 97 -5.13 -0.98 1.12
N PRO A 98 -4.84 0.27 1.53
CA PRO A 98 -5.80 1.38 1.49
C PRO A 98 -6.36 1.68 0.10
N LEU A 99 -5.54 1.54 -0.96
CA LEU A 99 -5.97 1.77 -2.34
C LEU A 99 -7.03 0.74 -2.79
N ILE A 100 -6.80 -0.53 -2.49
CA ILE A 100 -7.76 -1.61 -2.79
C ILE A 100 -9.01 -1.48 -1.91
N ALA A 101 -8.85 -1.19 -0.61
CA ALA A 101 -9.97 -0.98 0.30
C ALA A 101 -10.91 0.12 -0.22
N LYS A 102 -10.34 1.25 -0.67
CA LYS A 102 -11.08 2.35 -1.30
C LYS A 102 -11.79 1.90 -2.58
N PHE A 103 -11.14 1.10 -3.42
CA PHE A 103 -11.74 0.57 -4.65
C PHE A 103 -12.94 -0.34 -4.37
N LEU A 104 -12.80 -1.24 -3.39
CA LEU A 104 -13.85 -2.15 -2.92
C LEU A 104 -14.92 -1.47 -2.04
N LYS A 105 -14.76 -0.17 -1.73
CA LYS A 105 -15.66 0.62 -0.87
C LYS A 105 -15.81 0.03 0.54
N VAL A 106 -14.69 -0.40 1.12
CA VAL A 106 -14.57 -0.85 2.52
C VAL A 106 -13.57 0.01 3.28
N ASN A 107 -13.58 -0.05 4.62
CA ASN A 107 -12.68 0.78 5.42
C ASN A 107 -11.24 0.26 5.37
N LYS A 108 -11.07 -1.07 5.47
CA LYS A 108 -9.79 -1.76 5.37
C LYS A 108 -9.89 -2.97 4.45
N TYR A 109 -8.77 -3.45 3.93
CA TYR A 109 -8.77 -4.62 3.04
C TYR A 109 -9.34 -5.86 3.73
N GLU A 110 -9.10 -6.01 5.03
CA GLU A 110 -9.56 -7.15 5.84
C GLU A 110 -11.09 -7.23 5.94
N ASP A 111 -11.79 -6.09 5.85
CA ASP A 111 -13.26 -6.02 5.77
C ASP A 111 -13.79 -6.63 4.46
N ALA A 112 -12.90 -6.92 3.50
CA ALA A 112 -13.22 -7.68 2.30
C ALA A 112 -13.43 -9.18 2.57
N HIS A 113 -12.91 -9.69 3.69
CA HIS A 113 -12.91 -11.12 4.05
C HIS A 113 -12.33 -12.02 2.93
N LEU A 114 -11.34 -11.50 2.19
CA LEU A 114 -10.61 -12.24 1.16
C LEU A 114 -9.34 -12.93 1.71
N GLY A 115 -9.05 -12.74 3.00
CA GLY A 115 -7.79 -13.14 3.63
C GLY A 115 -6.85 -11.95 3.80
N PRO A 116 -5.58 -12.18 4.16
CA PRO A 116 -4.53 -11.16 4.18
C PRO A 116 -4.20 -10.67 2.77
N LEU A 117 -3.81 -9.40 2.66
CA LEU A 117 -3.47 -8.74 1.39
C LEU A 117 -2.41 -9.50 0.60
N ASP A 118 -1.37 -9.98 1.27
CA ASP A 118 -0.21 -10.63 0.67
C ASP A 118 -0.45 -12.10 0.29
N GLU A 119 -1.54 -12.71 0.75
CA GLU A 119 -1.94 -14.05 0.34
C GLU A 119 -2.78 -14.06 -0.93
N HIS A 120 -3.35 -12.92 -1.33
CA HIS A 120 -4.13 -12.85 -2.57
C HIS A 120 -3.25 -13.16 -3.79
N PRO A 121 -3.60 -14.13 -4.67
CA PRO A 121 -2.73 -14.61 -5.74
C PRO A 121 -2.22 -13.52 -6.69
N ALA A 122 -3.09 -12.58 -7.07
CA ALA A 122 -2.73 -11.47 -7.95
C ALA A 122 -1.67 -10.54 -7.33
N ILE A 123 -1.76 -10.28 -6.02
CA ILE A 123 -0.84 -9.42 -5.28
C ILE A 123 0.49 -10.14 -5.07
N LYS A 124 0.43 -11.40 -4.63
CA LYS A 124 1.59 -12.27 -4.42
C LYS A 124 2.45 -12.42 -5.67
N ARG A 125 1.81 -12.50 -6.85
CA ARG A 125 2.49 -12.55 -8.16
C ARG A 125 3.34 -11.32 -8.43
N ILE A 126 2.82 -10.14 -8.11
CA ILE A 126 3.43 -8.84 -8.44
C ILE A 126 4.53 -8.49 -7.45
N PHE A 127 4.22 -8.56 -6.15
CA PHE A 127 5.13 -8.10 -5.10
C PHE A 127 6.14 -9.17 -4.67
N LYS A 128 5.84 -10.45 -4.92
CA LYS A 128 6.65 -11.60 -4.49
C LYS A 128 6.99 -11.55 -2.99
N TYR A 129 6.13 -10.91 -2.21
CA TYR A 129 6.35 -10.67 -0.79
C TYR A 129 6.42 -11.99 -0.03
N LYS A 130 7.35 -12.07 0.92
CA LYS A 130 7.52 -13.22 1.79
C LYS A 130 7.71 -12.72 3.21
N PRO A 131 6.68 -12.80 4.08
CA PRO A 131 6.82 -12.36 5.45
C PRO A 131 7.82 -13.24 6.21
N ILE A 132 8.44 -12.69 7.28
CA ILE A 132 9.38 -13.42 8.16
C ILE A 132 8.70 -14.67 8.74
N LYS A 133 7.46 -14.50 9.21
CA LYS A 133 6.58 -15.56 9.70
C LYS A 133 5.16 -15.27 9.23
N ARG A 134 4.31 -16.30 9.22
CA ARG A 134 2.87 -16.09 9.01
C ARG A 134 2.33 -15.10 10.05
N HIS A 135 1.39 -14.26 9.62
CA HIS A 135 0.69 -13.28 10.46
C HIS A 135 1.54 -12.12 10.97
N VAL A 136 2.78 -11.96 10.49
CA VAL A 136 3.55 -10.74 10.76
C VAL A 136 2.97 -9.61 9.90
N PRO A 137 2.65 -8.43 10.50
CA PRO A 137 2.17 -7.29 9.75
C PRO A 137 3.12 -6.88 8.62
N ILE A 138 2.56 -6.35 7.54
CA ILE A 138 3.33 -5.75 6.46
C ILE A 138 4.08 -4.53 7.04
N PRO A 139 5.39 -4.36 6.76
CA PRO A 139 6.14 -3.19 7.21
C PRO A 139 5.47 -1.89 6.78
N GLU A 140 5.41 -0.90 7.67
CA GLU A 140 4.79 0.42 7.43
C GLU A 140 5.73 1.33 6.61
N ILE A 141 6.15 0.87 5.45
CA ILE A 141 7.03 1.58 4.53
C ILE A 141 6.17 2.17 3.43
N THR A 142 6.16 3.48 3.26
CA THR A 142 5.40 4.15 2.19
C THR A 142 6.25 4.33 0.93
N SER A 143 5.60 4.55 -0.21
CA SER A 143 6.29 4.94 -1.45
C SER A 143 7.03 6.27 -1.30
N GLY A 144 6.57 7.15 -0.40
CA GLY A 144 7.25 8.40 -0.06
C GLY A 144 8.60 8.15 0.59
N ASP A 145 8.65 7.22 1.55
CA ASP A 145 9.89 6.82 2.24
C ASP A 145 10.89 6.23 1.25
N ILE A 146 10.41 5.36 0.35
CA ILE A 146 11.25 4.78 -0.72
C ILE A 146 11.79 5.86 -1.65
N ILE A 147 10.98 6.85 -2.06
CA ILE A 147 11.44 7.95 -2.92
C ILE A 147 12.50 8.77 -2.19
N TYR A 148 12.28 9.08 -0.91
CA TYR A 148 13.21 9.85 -0.11
C TYR A 148 14.56 9.13 0.03
N ALA A 149 14.55 7.88 0.48
CA ALA A 149 15.73 7.05 0.59
C ALA A 149 16.46 6.91 -0.76
N PHE A 150 15.72 6.78 -1.87
CA PHE A 150 16.32 6.70 -3.19
C PHE A 150 17.02 8.00 -3.62
N VAL A 151 16.45 9.16 -3.28
CA VAL A 151 17.09 10.47 -3.53
C VAL A 151 18.39 10.58 -2.72
N GLU A 152 18.37 10.22 -1.43
CA GLU A 152 19.57 10.25 -0.59
C GLU A 152 20.65 9.29 -1.12
N PHE A 153 20.26 8.07 -1.48
CA PHE A 153 21.15 7.08 -2.09
C PHE A 153 21.80 7.60 -3.38
N GLN A 154 21.04 8.27 -4.25
CA GLN A 154 21.58 8.88 -5.48
C GLN A 154 22.58 10.00 -5.17
N GLN A 155 22.36 10.78 -4.11
CA GLN A 155 23.25 11.87 -3.71
C GLN A 155 24.57 11.36 -3.13
N SER A 156 24.53 10.31 -2.31
CA SER A 156 25.74 9.70 -1.74
C SER A 156 26.59 8.96 -2.78
N HIS A 157 25.99 8.54 -3.90
CA HIS A 157 26.63 7.76 -4.96
C HIS A 157 26.90 8.52 -6.27
N GLN A 158 26.85 9.86 -6.29
CA GLN A 158 26.99 10.67 -7.52
C GLN A 158 28.21 10.37 -8.41
N ASN A 159 29.27 9.77 -7.85
CA ASN A 159 30.51 9.44 -8.57
C ASN A 159 30.76 7.92 -8.73
N ARG A 160 29.80 7.07 -8.36
CA ARG A 160 29.95 5.60 -8.40
C ARG A 160 28.96 4.99 -9.40
N LYS A 161 29.25 3.77 -9.83
CA LYS A 161 28.32 2.98 -10.63
C LYS A 161 27.07 2.72 -9.79
N PHE A 162 25.93 3.20 -10.27
CA PHE A 162 24.63 3.02 -9.63
C PHE A 162 24.14 1.58 -9.83
N LEU A 163 24.00 0.80 -8.76
CA LEU A 163 23.38 -0.52 -8.78
C LEU A 163 22.09 -0.48 -7.95
N TYR A 164 20.99 -0.92 -8.55
CA TYR A 164 19.69 -0.90 -7.88
C TYR A 164 19.62 -1.92 -6.75
N GLU A 165 20.37 -3.00 -6.89
CA GLU A 165 20.49 -4.05 -5.89
C GLU A 165 21.12 -3.53 -4.60
N ASP A 166 22.12 -2.65 -4.69
CA ASP A 166 22.77 -2.04 -3.52
C ASP A 166 21.79 -1.14 -2.76
N PHE A 167 20.97 -0.36 -3.47
CA PHE A 167 19.90 0.43 -2.86
C PHE A 167 18.89 -0.46 -2.11
N ILE A 168 18.48 -1.57 -2.73
CA ILE A 168 17.54 -2.50 -2.09
C ILE A 168 18.17 -3.16 -0.85
N ASP A 169 19.46 -3.48 -0.88
CA ASP A 169 20.17 -4.01 0.28
C ASP A 169 20.30 -2.98 1.40
N GLU A 170 20.50 -1.71 1.07
CA GLU A 170 20.51 -0.61 2.04
C GLU A 170 19.15 -0.46 2.73
N LEU A 171 18.05 -0.50 1.95
CA LEU A 171 16.70 -0.53 2.54
C LEU A 171 16.48 -1.74 3.45
N VAL A 172 16.92 -2.93 3.05
CA VAL A 172 16.82 -4.12 3.89
C VAL A 172 17.55 -3.91 5.23
N GLN A 173 18.72 -3.28 5.21
CA GLN A 173 19.47 -2.97 6.44
C GLN A 173 18.80 -1.88 7.27
N GLU A 174 18.34 -0.80 6.63
CA GLU A 174 17.68 0.34 7.26
C GLU A 174 16.41 -0.08 8.01
N TYR A 175 15.61 -0.95 7.41
CA TYR A 175 14.37 -1.47 7.99
C TYR A 175 14.56 -2.79 8.77
N GLU A 176 15.80 -3.19 9.06
CA GLU A 176 16.15 -4.40 9.82
C GLU A 176 15.48 -5.69 9.32
N LEU A 177 15.36 -5.83 7.99
CA LEU A 177 14.75 -6.98 7.33
C LEU A 177 15.78 -8.08 7.07
N GLU A 178 15.33 -9.33 7.01
CA GLU A 178 16.20 -10.47 6.70
C GLU A 178 16.39 -10.64 5.19
N LYS A 179 15.38 -10.27 4.40
CA LYS A 179 15.33 -10.53 2.95
C LYS A 179 14.65 -9.41 2.18
N ARG A 180 15.07 -9.21 0.93
CA ARG A 180 14.49 -8.21 0.01
C ARG A 180 12.99 -8.42 -0.21
N GLU A 181 12.52 -9.66 -0.24
CA GLU A 181 11.08 -9.97 -0.39
C GLU A 181 10.22 -9.51 0.80
N GLN A 182 10.82 -9.10 1.91
CA GLN A 182 10.09 -8.56 3.07
C GLN A 182 9.82 -7.06 2.93
N LEU A 183 10.39 -6.38 1.93
CA LEU A 183 10.12 -4.95 1.71
C LEU A 183 8.70 -4.69 1.22
N GLY A 184 8.08 -5.67 0.54
CA GLY A 184 6.78 -5.47 -0.09
C GLY A 184 6.80 -4.37 -1.14
N LEU A 185 7.93 -4.22 -1.86
CA LEU A 185 8.15 -3.14 -2.83
C LEU A 185 7.82 -3.59 -4.25
N PHE A 186 6.96 -2.83 -4.93
CA PHE A 186 6.80 -2.88 -6.37
C PHE A 186 7.45 -1.65 -7.01
N CYS A 187 8.45 -1.88 -7.87
CA CYS A 187 9.02 -0.86 -8.73
C CYS A 187 9.09 -1.39 -10.17
N ARG A 188 8.43 -0.71 -11.10
CA ARG A 188 8.42 -1.13 -12.52
C ARG A 188 9.78 -0.93 -13.18
N SER A 189 10.40 0.21 -12.91
CA SER A 189 11.64 0.61 -13.56
C SER A 189 12.38 1.61 -12.68
N PHE A 190 13.47 1.14 -12.07
CA PHE A 190 14.36 2.03 -11.35
C PHE A 190 15.09 3.06 -12.23
N PRO A 191 15.41 2.80 -13.52
CA PRO A 191 15.88 3.86 -14.42
C PRO A 191 14.87 5.01 -14.55
N TYR A 192 13.57 4.68 -14.66
CA TYR A 192 12.52 5.68 -14.70
C TYR A 192 12.42 6.43 -13.36
N LEU A 193 12.45 5.71 -12.23
CA LEU A 193 12.50 6.31 -10.91
C LEU A 193 13.66 7.31 -10.80
N SER A 194 14.86 6.94 -11.29
CA SER A 194 16.05 7.78 -11.32
C SER A 194 15.87 9.06 -12.11
N GLU A 195 15.18 9.01 -13.25
CA GLU A 195 14.91 10.19 -14.04
C GLU A 195 13.93 11.13 -13.32
N VAL A 196 12.88 10.56 -12.72
CA VAL A 196 11.87 11.31 -11.97
C VAL A 196 12.47 11.96 -10.74
N THR A 197 13.19 11.21 -9.90
CA THR A 197 13.83 11.74 -8.69
C THR A 197 14.87 12.80 -9.02
N ARG A 198 15.68 12.62 -10.07
CA ARG A 198 16.60 13.67 -10.53
C ARG A 198 15.88 14.98 -10.87
N LYS A 199 14.76 14.92 -11.59
CA LYS A 199 13.94 16.11 -11.90
C LYS A 199 13.35 16.72 -10.63
N LEU A 200 12.84 15.89 -9.72
CA LEU A 200 12.32 16.34 -8.42
C LEU A 200 13.41 17.07 -7.61
N THR A 201 14.61 16.50 -7.48
CA THR A 201 15.73 17.12 -6.77
C THR A 201 16.17 18.43 -7.42
N GLN A 202 16.18 18.51 -8.75
CA GLN A 202 16.49 19.76 -9.46
C GLN A 202 15.48 20.87 -9.16
N GLU A 203 14.18 20.56 -9.20
CA GLU A 203 13.12 21.52 -8.88
C GLU A 203 13.11 21.89 -7.40
N TRP A 204 13.33 20.92 -6.51
CA TRP A 204 13.48 21.17 -5.07
C TRP A 204 14.62 22.15 -4.80
N ASN A 205 15.81 21.88 -5.36
CA ASN A 205 16.98 22.75 -5.21
C ASN A 205 16.75 24.15 -5.80
N ARG A 206 15.94 24.28 -6.86
CA ARG A 206 15.56 25.59 -7.42
C ARG A 206 14.66 26.36 -6.46
N CYS A 207 13.64 25.72 -5.90
CA CYS A 207 12.74 26.32 -4.93
C CYS A 207 13.47 26.70 -3.64
N ASP A 208 14.31 25.82 -3.12
CA ASP A 208 15.07 26.05 -1.88
C ASP A 208 16.03 27.23 -2.03
N LYS A 209 16.80 27.28 -3.13
CA LYS A 209 17.66 28.45 -3.43
C LYS A 209 16.87 29.75 -3.52
N ARG A 210 15.66 29.73 -4.11
CA ARG A 210 14.80 30.93 -4.17
C ARG A 210 14.31 31.32 -2.79
N PHE A 211 13.83 30.36 -1.99
CA PHE A 211 13.36 30.60 -0.64
C PHE A 211 14.47 31.17 0.25
N VAL A 212 15.65 30.54 0.26
CA VAL A 212 16.83 31.02 0.99
C VAL A 212 17.23 32.41 0.52
N SER A 213 17.33 32.64 -0.80
CA SER A 213 17.65 33.97 -1.33
C SER A 213 16.63 35.03 -0.92
N ASP A 214 15.34 34.71 -0.89
CA ASP A 214 14.29 35.63 -0.46
C ASP A 214 14.34 35.90 1.03
N ALA A 215 14.58 34.88 1.85
CA ALA A 215 14.77 35.02 3.29
C ALA A 215 16.00 35.87 3.61
N THR A 216 17.14 35.59 2.98
CA THR A 216 18.37 36.38 3.15
C THR A 216 18.15 37.83 2.74
N ARG A 217 17.52 38.09 1.59
CA ARG A 217 17.20 39.46 1.15
C ARG A 217 16.34 40.20 2.17
N ARG A 218 15.32 39.56 2.74
CA ARG A 218 14.47 40.16 3.79
C ARG A 218 15.27 40.50 5.05
N ILE A 219 16.12 39.57 5.50
CA ILE A 219 16.96 39.78 6.68
C ILE A 219 17.94 40.93 6.43
N THR A 220 18.64 40.94 5.29
CA THR A 220 19.59 42.00 4.95
C THR A 220 18.93 43.37 4.91
N ASN A 221 17.76 43.49 4.26
CA ASN A 221 17.04 44.76 4.19
C ASN A 221 16.63 45.26 5.58
N GLU A 222 16.19 44.38 6.48
CA GLU A 222 15.82 44.78 7.85
C GLU A 222 17.04 45.18 8.67
N VAL A 223 18.16 44.46 8.52
CA VAL A 223 19.44 44.80 9.18
C VAL A 223 19.97 46.15 8.68
N GLU A 224 19.97 46.41 7.38
CA GLU A 224 20.41 47.69 6.81
C GLU A 224 19.56 48.86 7.29
N LYS A 225 18.23 48.68 7.31
CA LYS A 225 17.31 49.69 7.83
C LYS A 225 17.59 50.00 9.31
N LYS A 226 17.77 48.98 10.15
CA LYS A 226 18.11 49.15 11.57
C LYS A 226 19.46 49.82 11.77
N LEU A 227 20.45 49.48 10.94
CA LEU A 227 21.76 50.12 10.99
C LEU A 227 21.68 51.60 10.66
N GLN A 228 20.88 51.98 9.65
CA GLN A 228 20.65 53.37 9.30
C GLN A 228 19.92 54.13 10.41
N GLU A 229 18.90 53.52 11.02
CA GLU A 229 18.21 54.09 12.19
C GLU A 229 19.20 54.38 13.33
N MET A 230 20.06 53.43 13.70
CA MET A 230 21.09 53.62 14.72
C MET A 230 22.13 54.68 14.34
N GLN A 231 22.56 54.72 13.08
CA GLN A 231 23.50 55.75 12.62
C GLN A 231 22.91 57.15 12.74
N GLN A 232 21.63 57.33 12.41
CA GLN A 232 20.94 58.61 12.56
C GLN A 232 20.78 59.00 14.03
N GLU A 233 20.46 58.04 14.90
CA GLU A 233 20.36 58.26 16.34
C GLU A 233 21.70 58.73 16.93
N VAL A 234 22.80 58.01 16.64
CA VAL A 234 24.16 58.36 17.11
C VAL A 234 24.60 59.74 16.57
N LEU A 235 24.33 60.05 15.30
CA LEU A 235 24.64 61.36 14.74
C LEU A 235 23.87 62.48 15.46
N SER A 236 22.58 62.26 15.75
CA SER A 236 21.77 63.25 16.47
C SER A 236 22.24 63.48 17.91
N GLU A 237 22.71 62.44 18.61
CA GLU A 237 23.28 62.58 19.96
C GLU A 237 24.61 63.32 19.96
N LEU A 238 25.47 63.07 18.97
CA LEU A 238 26.75 63.77 18.80
C LEU A 238 26.56 65.25 18.46
N GLU A 239 25.54 65.59 17.67
CA GLU A 239 25.19 66.97 17.36
C GLU A 239 24.74 67.71 18.64
N LEU A 240 23.88 67.11 19.47
CA LEU A 240 23.42 67.68 20.75
C LEU A 240 24.57 67.86 21.77
N SER A 241 25.57 66.98 21.77
CA SER A 241 26.77 67.10 22.60
C SER A 241 27.70 68.25 22.17
N SER A 242 27.63 68.71 20.92
CA SER A 242 28.47 69.80 20.42
C SER A 242 27.91 71.19 20.76
N TYR A 243 26.62 71.29 21.09
CA TYR A 243 25.94 72.50 21.59
C TYR A 243 25.97 72.66 23.12
N THR A 244 26.49 71.69 23.87
CA THR A 244 26.52 71.67 25.35
C THR A 244 27.91 71.93 25.96
N LYS A 245 28.87 72.42 25.18
CA LYS A 245 30.18 72.95 25.66
C LYS A 245 30.21 74.47 25.60
#